data_AF-A0A8S4AMT8-F1
#
_entry.id   AF-A0A8S4AMT8-F1
#
_cell.length_a   1.000
_cell.length_b   1.000
_cell.length_c   1.000
_cell.angle_alpha   90.00
_cell.angle_beta   90.00
_cell.angle_gamma   90.00
#
_symmetry.space_group_name_H-M   'P 1'
#
loop_
_entity.id
_entity.type
_entity.pdbx_description
1 polymer ?
#
loop_
_entity_poly.entity_id
_entity_poly.type
_entity_poly.pdbx_seq_one_letter_code
_entity_poly.pdbx_strand_id
1 'polypeptide(L)'
;MMPRALRRLVHLMLFCPVSKGLQSRLPAIKVKYLLLAWLGILIVSWIVYMQYASYAELCRGHVCLMVILTCVFFSFIQCDHYKRGIISGSSCKALCDQKTLTLHHCMSTSPTNQVYIGLWKDRPVVVKCGIEEQASSGRAPESVLRQEMSLFDKPTRGTSMDEFKEMLHSFLKDGKVSLAEAKSIWALLHINEFLLMVALHEKEHAPKLLGFCGDLYVTERVGHGSLYTLEVPIYLRAVVPEALSSGLNHWLAPAWPRRARITIGLLEFVEEVFHGSYGSFLICDASPHRVGYNAKYDCKMADLRGVASEAAVRAFLKGRRCETNADCTYGRDCTATCDRLVKQCNTEVVQPNLAKVCVLLQDFLLFGAPADLRGDLEKQLRTCVTLSGLASQMEVHHSLVLNNLKTLLWKKISNTQYS
;
A
#
# COMPACT_ATOMS: atom_id res chain seq x y z
N MET A 1 -2.98 11.95 -32.56
CA MET A 1 -3.34 13.20 -33.27
C MET A 1 -3.01 14.37 -32.36
N MET A 2 -1.96 15.13 -32.65
CA MET A 2 -1.55 16.29 -31.84
C MET A 2 -2.47 17.49 -32.09
N PRO A 3 -2.88 18.24 -31.04
CA PRO A 3 -3.74 19.41 -31.20
C PRO A 3 -3.00 20.53 -31.95
N ARG A 4 -3.70 21.15 -32.92
CA ARG A 4 -3.19 22.22 -33.81
C ARG A 4 -2.64 23.46 -33.07
N ALA A 5 -2.98 23.62 -31.78
CA ALA A 5 -2.45 24.68 -30.93
C ALA A 5 -0.95 24.52 -30.61
N LEU A 6 -0.44 23.29 -30.53
CA LEU A 6 0.97 23.03 -30.20
C LEU A 6 1.93 23.34 -31.35
N ARG A 7 1.47 23.23 -32.60
CA ARG A 7 2.28 23.55 -33.79
C ARG A 7 2.51 25.05 -33.96
N ARG A 8 1.61 25.90 -33.45
CA ARG A 8 1.77 27.36 -33.45
C ARG A 8 2.68 27.86 -32.32
N LEU A 9 2.70 27.17 -31.16
CA LEU A 9 3.60 27.55 -30.06
C LEU A 9 5.07 27.23 -30.37
N VAL A 10 5.34 26.12 -31.08
CA VAL A 10 6.71 25.75 -31.50
C VAL A 10 7.26 26.73 -32.54
N HIS A 11 6.42 27.30 -33.41
CA HIS A 11 6.86 28.33 -34.36
C HIS A 11 7.07 29.71 -33.74
N LEU A 12 6.39 30.04 -32.63
CA LEU A 12 6.57 31.31 -31.94
C LEU A 12 7.83 31.36 -31.06
N MET A 13 8.31 30.20 -30.58
CA MET A 13 9.49 30.11 -29.71
C MET A 13 10.82 29.98 -30.49
N LEU A 14 10.79 29.61 -31.77
CA LEU A 14 12.02 29.35 -32.54
C LEU A 14 12.48 30.50 -33.45
N PHE A 15 11.62 31.48 -33.76
CA PHE A 15 11.99 32.59 -34.65
C PHE A 15 11.34 33.91 -34.24
N CYS A 16 11.82 34.52 -33.15
CA CYS A 16 11.72 35.97 -32.98
C CYS A 16 12.98 36.62 -33.57
N PRO A 17 12.87 37.53 -34.54
CA PRO A 17 14.02 38.26 -35.06
C PRO A 17 14.47 39.24 -33.98
N VAL A 18 15.67 39.04 -33.47
CA VAL A 18 16.34 39.97 -32.55
C VAL A 18 16.46 41.31 -33.25
N SER A 19 15.72 42.32 -32.77
CA SER A 19 15.80 43.70 -33.22
C SER A 19 17.22 44.21 -33.01
N LYS A 20 17.90 44.52 -34.12
CA LYS A 20 19.20 45.20 -34.17
C LYS A 20 19.09 46.57 -33.51
N GLY A 21 19.41 46.68 -32.22
CA GLY A 21 19.32 47.97 -31.53
C GLY A 21 19.75 48.01 -30.06
N LEU A 22 20.39 46.97 -29.51
CA LEU A 22 20.98 47.04 -28.17
C LEU A 22 22.24 46.18 -28.07
N GLN A 23 23.20 46.53 -28.92
CA GLN A 23 24.52 45.92 -28.99
C GLN A 23 25.55 46.88 -28.39
N SER A 24 25.52 47.04 -27.06
CA SER A 24 26.69 47.53 -26.33
C SER A 24 26.51 47.33 -24.83
N ARG A 25 27.36 46.45 -24.27
CA ARG A 25 27.57 46.14 -22.85
C ARG A 25 26.55 45.18 -22.21
N LEU A 26 26.86 43.88 -22.26
CA LEU A 26 26.65 42.86 -21.20
C LEU A 26 27.04 41.47 -21.75
N PRO A 27 28.35 41.14 -21.93
CA PRO A 27 28.74 39.91 -22.63
C PRO A 27 28.89 38.67 -21.72
N ALA A 28 29.10 38.83 -20.41
CA ALA A 28 29.44 37.69 -19.54
C ALA A 28 28.23 37.06 -18.80
N ILE A 29 27.15 37.81 -18.62
CA ILE A 29 25.98 37.38 -17.83
C ILE A 29 25.13 36.42 -18.68
N LYS A 30 24.77 36.77 -19.92
CA LYS A 30 23.87 35.96 -20.76
C LYS A 30 24.33 34.52 -21.01
N VAL A 31 25.64 34.30 -21.21
CA VAL A 31 26.19 32.95 -21.48
C VAL A 31 26.10 32.04 -20.26
N LYS A 32 26.31 32.58 -19.05
CA LYS A 32 26.19 31.81 -17.80
C LYS A 32 24.75 31.34 -17.55
N TYR A 33 23.76 32.20 -17.77
CA TYR A 33 22.34 31.81 -17.63
C TYR A 33 21.89 30.84 -18.74
N LEU A 34 22.41 30.97 -19.96
CA LEU A 34 22.17 30.01 -21.05
C LEU A 34 22.75 28.62 -20.73
N LEU A 35 23.97 28.58 -20.18
CA LEU A 35 24.59 27.34 -19.74
C LEU A 35 23.79 26.69 -18.59
N LEU A 36 23.36 27.48 -17.60
CA LEU A 36 22.53 26.99 -16.49
C LEU A 36 21.16 26.48 -16.98
N ALA A 37 20.52 27.17 -17.92
CA ALA A 37 19.28 26.73 -18.51
C ALA A 37 19.45 25.43 -19.31
N TRP A 38 20.54 25.31 -20.09
CA TRP A 38 20.87 24.08 -20.83
C TRP A 38 21.18 22.91 -19.90
N LEU A 39 21.95 23.15 -18.82
CA LEU A 39 22.21 22.16 -17.78
C LEU A 39 20.91 21.73 -17.08
N GLY A 40 20.02 22.68 -16.79
CA GLY A 40 18.70 22.41 -16.23
C GLY A 40 17.85 21.54 -17.14
N ILE A 41 17.81 21.82 -18.44
CA ILE A 41 17.10 20.98 -19.43
C ILE A 41 17.70 19.58 -19.49
N LEU A 42 19.04 19.46 -19.48
CA LEU A 42 19.71 18.16 -19.52
C LEU A 42 19.44 17.33 -18.26
N ILE A 43 19.48 17.97 -17.08
CA ILE A 43 19.15 17.33 -15.80
C ILE A 43 17.68 16.90 -15.78
N VAL A 44 16.74 17.76 -16.19
CA VAL A 44 15.31 17.43 -16.25
C VAL A 44 15.06 16.31 -17.26
N SER A 45 15.69 16.35 -18.44
CA SER A 45 15.58 15.29 -19.44
C SER A 45 16.17 13.97 -18.93
N TRP A 46 17.28 14.01 -18.21
CA TRP A 46 17.88 12.82 -17.60
C TRP A 46 16.99 12.25 -16.49
N ILE A 47 16.41 13.10 -15.64
CA ILE A 47 15.44 12.72 -14.60
C ILE A 47 14.22 12.03 -15.25
N VAL A 48 13.65 12.63 -16.30
CA VAL A 48 12.52 12.06 -17.03
C VAL A 48 12.89 10.74 -17.70
N TYR A 49 14.09 10.64 -18.27
CA TYR A 49 14.60 9.40 -18.86
C TYR A 49 14.76 8.29 -17.81
N MET A 50 15.37 8.61 -16.66
CA MET A 50 15.55 7.66 -15.55
C MET A 50 14.20 7.21 -14.97
N GLN A 51 13.22 8.12 -14.85
CA GLN A 51 11.86 7.78 -14.43
C GLN A 51 11.20 6.82 -15.43
N TYR A 52 11.26 7.14 -16.71
CA TYR A 52 10.70 6.30 -17.77
C TYR A 52 11.37 4.94 -17.82
N ALA A 53 12.70 4.88 -17.68
CA ALA A 53 13.45 3.63 -17.61
C ALA A 53 13.05 2.81 -16.38
N SER A 54 12.98 3.40 -15.18
CA SER A 54 12.59 2.67 -13.96
C SER A 54 11.15 2.13 -14.01
N TYR A 55 10.21 2.91 -14.55
CA TYR A 55 8.81 2.50 -14.70
C TYR A 55 8.68 1.42 -15.78
N ALA A 56 9.44 1.57 -16.87
CA ALA A 56 9.56 0.54 -17.87
C ALA A 56 10.14 -0.74 -17.27
N GLU A 57 11.12 -0.69 -16.37
CA GLU A 57 11.71 -1.87 -15.69
C GLU A 57 10.78 -2.51 -14.65
N LEU A 58 10.02 -1.78 -13.84
CA LEU A 58 9.08 -2.39 -12.88
C LEU A 58 7.89 -3.08 -13.56
N CYS A 59 7.38 -2.45 -14.62
CA CYS A 59 6.33 -3.03 -15.45
C CYS A 59 6.90 -3.89 -16.61
N ARG A 60 8.23 -4.06 -16.71
CA ARG A 60 8.95 -5.08 -17.54
C ARG A 60 9.64 -6.17 -16.70
N GLY A 61 9.58 -6.11 -15.36
CA GLY A 61 10.44 -6.87 -14.45
C GLY A 61 10.47 -8.36 -14.79
N HIS A 62 11.67 -8.91 -14.73
CA HIS A 62 12.18 -10.11 -15.41
C HIS A 62 11.53 -11.48 -15.05
N VAL A 63 10.19 -11.58 -14.99
CA VAL A 63 9.32 -12.74 -15.35
C VAL A 63 7.98 -12.18 -15.91
N CYS A 64 8.09 -11.14 -16.74
CA CYS A 64 7.05 -10.57 -17.63
C CYS A 64 7.69 -10.17 -18.97
N LEU A 65 8.77 -10.86 -19.36
CA LEU A 65 9.83 -10.34 -20.22
C LEU A 65 9.35 -9.91 -21.61
N MET A 66 9.73 -8.68 -21.96
CA MET A 66 9.88 -8.13 -23.31
C MET A 66 8.65 -8.20 -24.22
N VAL A 67 7.79 -7.20 -24.08
CA VAL A 67 7.46 -6.19 -25.11
C VAL A 67 6.37 -5.30 -24.53
N ILE A 68 6.39 -4.03 -24.92
CA ILE A 68 5.42 -2.98 -24.62
C ILE A 68 4.05 -3.41 -25.18
N LEU A 69 3.32 -4.36 -24.57
CA LEU A 69 1.90 -4.63 -24.88
C LEU A 69 1.12 -5.63 -23.98
N THR A 70 1.65 -6.22 -22.90
CA THR A 70 1.02 -7.45 -22.38
C THR A 70 0.76 -7.55 -20.87
N CYS A 71 -0.31 -6.91 -20.38
CA CYS A 71 -1.25 -7.63 -19.50
C CYS A 71 -2.02 -8.73 -20.26
N VAL A 72 -2.08 -8.61 -21.59
CA VAL A 72 -2.74 -9.56 -22.48
C VAL A 72 -2.21 -10.98 -22.26
N PHE A 73 -0.91 -11.19 -22.03
CA PHE A 73 -0.35 -12.55 -21.97
C PHE A 73 -0.62 -13.28 -20.64
N PHE A 74 -0.54 -12.61 -19.47
CA PHE A 74 -0.93 -13.24 -18.20
C PHE A 74 -2.44 -13.45 -18.12
N SER A 75 -3.24 -12.46 -18.53
CA SER A 75 -4.68 -12.67 -18.71
C SER A 75 -4.95 -13.82 -19.69
N PHE A 76 -4.15 -13.99 -20.74
CA PHE A 76 -4.30 -15.10 -21.69
C PHE A 76 -3.99 -16.45 -21.05
N ILE A 77 -2.94 -16.57 -20.22
CA ILE A 77 -2.61 -17.79 -19.47
C ILE A 77 -3.73 -18.13 -18.48
N GLN A 78 -4.19 -17.17 -17.67
CA GLN A 78 -5.33 -17.37 -16.77
C GLN A 78 -6.58 -17.78 -17.55
N CYS A 79 -6.84 -17.14 -18.70
CA CYS A 79 -7.99 -17.49 -19.54
C CYS A 79 -7.87 -18.86 -20.21
N ASP A 80 -6.68 -19.34 -20.55
CA ASP A 80 -6.46 -20.70 -21.02
C ASP A 80 -6.73 -21.72 -19.91
N HIS A 81 -6.21 -21.48 -18.69
CA HIS A 81 -6.50 -22.32 -17.53
C HIS A 81 -7.99 -22.32 -17.16
N TYR A 82 -8.67 -21.17 -17.28
CA TYR A 82 -10.11 -21.05 -17.05
C TYR A 82 -10.91 -21.86 -18.08
N LYS A 83 -10.56 -21.75 -19.37
CA LYS A 83 -11.22 -22.53 -20.44
C LYS A 83 -11.01 -24.04 -20.29
N ARG A 84 -9.88 -24.46 -19.71
CA ARG A 84 -9.58 -25.86 -19.36
C ARG A 84 -10.25 -26.33 -18.06
N GLY A 85 -10.93 -25.44 -17.32
CA GLY A 85 -11.57 -25.76 -16.04
C GLY A 85 -10.59 -25.98 -14.88
N ILE A 86 -9.33 -25.51 -15.01
CA ILE A 86 -8.28 -25.68 -13.99
C ILE A 86 -8.44 -24.65 -12.87
N ILE A 87 -8.84 -23.43 -13.23
CA ILE A 87 -9.12 -22.33 -12.31
C ILE A 87 -10.55 -21.86 -12.48
N SER A 88 -11.11 -21.26 -11.44
CA SER A 88 -12.43 -20.65 -11.46
C SER A 88 -12.45 -19.40 -10.59
N GLY A 89 -13.48 -18.58 -10.76
CA GLY A 89 -13.64 -17.39 -9.95
C GLY A 89 -14.72 -16.47 -10.49
N SER A 90 -15.21 -15.59 -9.61
CA SER A 90 -16.32 -14.68 -9.88
C SER A 90 -16.02 -13.68 -11.00
N SER A 91 -14.75 -13.35 -11.24
CA SER A 91 -14.32 -12.41 -12.28
C SER A 91 -13.81 -13.07 -13.56
N CYS A 92 -13.57 -14.40 -13.58
CA CYS A 92 -12.99 -15.08 -14.76
C CYS A 92 -13.85 -14.91 -16.02
N LYS A 93 -15.17 -15.04 -15.91
CA LYS A 93 -16.09 -14.83 -17.05
C LYS A 93 -16.04 -13.39 -17.59
N ALA A 94 -15.91 -12.41 -16.70
CA ALA A 94 -15.79 -11.00 -17.08
C ALA A 94 -14.44 -10.68 -17.74
N LEU A 95 -13.37 -11.32 -17.28
CA LEU A 95 -12.01 -11.17 -17.80
C LEU A 95 -11.83 -11.86 -19.16
N CYS A 96 -12.27 -13.12 -19.28
CA CYS A 96 -11.89 -14.01 -20.38
C CYS A 96 -12.91 -14.06 -21.52
N ASP A 97 -14.20 -14.12 -21.19
CA ASP A 97 -15.26 -14.31 -22.19
C ASP A 97 -15.89 -12.97 -22.58
N GLN A 98 -16.33 -12.20 -21.59
CA GLN A 98 -17.08 -10.96 -21.82
C GLN A 98 -16.17 -9.76 -22.09
N LYS A 99 -14.89 -9.83 -21.70
CA LYS A 99 -13.90 -8.73 -21.79
C LYS A 99 -14.42 -7.41 -21.20
N THR A 100 -15.27 -7.50 -20.17
CA THR A 100 -15.82 -6.33 -19.46
C THR A 100 -14.91 -5.84 -18.35
N LEU A 101 -13.87 -6.63 -18.01
CA LEU A 101 -12.78 -6.26 -17.11
C LEU A 101 -11.54 -5.97 -17.97
N THR A 102 -11.17 -4.69 -18.11
CA THR A 102 -10.01 -4.24 -18.90
C THR A 102 -8.91 -3.69 -18.00
N LEU A 103 -7.66 -4.02 -18.32
CA LEU A 103 -6.47 -3.49 -17.64
C LEU A 103 -5.93 -2.30 -18.44
N HIS A 104 -5.61 -1.19 -17.76
CA HIS A 104 -5.13 0.04 -18.41
C HIS A 104 -3.72 0.43 -17.96
N HIS A 105 -3.55 0.87 -16.71
CA HIS A 105 -2.32 1.49 -16.25
C HIS A 105 -1.64 0.67 -15.15
N CYS A 106 -0.32 0.49 -15.23
CA CYS A 106 0.48 -0.22 -14.23
C CYS A 106 0.85 0.72 -13.08
N MET A 107 0.64 0.29 -11.84
CA MET A 107 0.97 1.02 -10.62
C MET A 107 1.91 0.19 -9.73
N SER A 108 2.66 -0.74 -10.32
CA SER A 108 3.49 -1.66 -9.56
C SER A 108 4.68 -0.95 -8.91
N THR A 109 4.93 -1.27 -7.64
CA THR A 109 6.08 -0.82 -6.85
C THR A 109 7.09 -1.94 -6.58
N SER A 110 6.76 -3.19 -6.95
CA SER A 110 7.60 -4.38 -6.74
C SER A 110 7.48 -5.35 -7.93
N PRO A 111 8.58 -6.00 -8.36
CA PRO A 111 8.51 -6.98 -9.44
C PRO A 111 7.66 -8.21 -9.12
N THR A 112 7.58 -8.61 -7.84
CA THR A 112 6.85 -9.81 -7.38
C THR A 112 5.34 -9.64 -7.32
N ASN A 113 4.86 -8.41 -7.39
CA ASN A 113 3.44 -8.11 -7.19
C ASN A 113 3.02 -7.01 -8.13
N GLN A 114 2.25 -7.37 -9.13
CA GLN A 114 1.83 -6.45 -10.17
C GLN A 114 0.47 -5.87 -9.82
N VAL A 115 0.38 -4.54 -9.83
CA VAL A 115 -0.85 -3.79 -9.53
C VAL A 115 -1.24 -3.00 -10.76
N TYR A 116 -2.47 -3.15 -11.21
CA TYR A 116 -3.01 -2.48 -12.38
C TYR A 116 -4.31 -1.75 -12.08
N ILE A 117 -4.48 -0.58 -12.66
CA ILE A 117 -5.75 0.13 -12.71
C ILE A 117 -6.51 -0.37 -13.93
N GLY A 118 -7.75 -0.76 -13.72
CA GLY A 118 -8.65 -1.27 -14.74
C GLY A 118 -10.05 -0.64 -14.69
N LEU A 119 -10.89 -1.06 -15.63
CA LEU A 119 -12.33 -0.78 -15.62
C LEU A 119 -13.10 -2.10 -15.59
N TRP A 120 -14.09 -2.20 -14.70
CA TRP A 120 -15.03 -3.31 -14.68
C TRP A 120 -16.46 -2.79 -14.68
N LYS A 121 -17.22 -3.05 -15.76
CA LYS A 121 -18.58 -2.49 -15.94
C LYS A 121 -18.59 -0.96 -15.74
N ASP A 122 -17.64 -0.27 -16.38
CA ASP A 122 -17.43 1.18 -16.29
C ASP A 122 -17.06 1.74 -14.91
N ARG A 123 -16.74 0.87 -13.93
CA ARG A 123 -16.24 1.28 -12.62
C ARG A 123 -14.73 1.13 -12.55
N PRO A 124 -13.99 2.12 -12.00
CA PRO A 124 -12.56 1.99 -11.82
C PRO A 124 -12.26 0.94 -10.74
N VAL A 125 -11.42 -0.04 -11.11
CA VAL A 125 -11.01 -1.14 -10.23
C VAL A 125 -9.50 -1.24 -10.17
N VAL A 126 -8.99 -1.90 -9.13
CA VAL A 126 -7.59 -2.25 -9.01
C VAL A 126 -7.46 -3.76 -9.10
N VAL A 127 -6.71 -4.22 -10.10
CA VAL A 127 -6.41 -5.62 -10.35
C VAL A 127 -5.02 -5.90 -9.78
N LYS A 128 -4.93 -6.88 -8.89
CA LYS A 128 -3.68 -7.27 -8.24
C LYS A 128 -3.36 -8.72 -8.63
N CYS A 129 -2.09 -8.95 -8.96
CA CYS A 129 -1.55 -10.25 -9.33
C CYS A 129 -0.28 -10.51 -8.53
N GLY A 130 -0.28 -11.58 -7.74
CA GLY A 130 0.94 -12.09 -7.12
C GLY A 130 1.71 -12.91 -8.15
N ILE A 131 2.97 -12.55 -8.39
CA ILE A 131 3.92 -13.40 -9.11
C ILE A 131 4.73 -14.09 -8.02
N GLU A 132 4.26 -15.23 -7.53
CA GLU A 132 5.10 -16.09 -6.71
C GLU A 132 6.15 -16.77 -7.60
N GLU A 133 7.42 -16.65 -7.21
CA GLU A 133 8.39 -17.71 -7.48
C GLU A 133 7.87 -18.96 -6.78
N GLN A 134 7.24 -19.85 -7.56
CA GLN A 134 6.93 -21.20 -7.10
C GLN A 134 8.23 -21.87 -6.67
N ALA A 135 8.52 -21.83 -5.37
CA ALA A 135 9.29 -22.88 -4.76
C ALA A 135 8.49 -24.18 -4.97
N SER A 136 9.06 -25.06 -5.78
CA SER A 136 8.61 -26.41 -6.17
C SER A 136 7.67 -26.51 -7.37
N SER A 137 8.30 -26.51 -8.56
CA SER A 137 7.92 -27.41 -9.64
C SER A 137 7.92 -28.86 -9.10
N GLY A 138 6.74 -29.38 -8.79
CA GLY A 138 6.58 -30.75 -8.35
C GLY A 138 5.10 -31.08 -8.29
N ARG A 139 4.66 -31.97 -9.18
CA ARG A 139 3.33 -32.57 -9.22
C ARG A 139 2.88 -32.97 -7.81
N ALA A 140 2.08 -32.15 -7.14
CA ALA A 140 1.61 -32.41 -5.79
C ALA A 140 0.46 -33.44 -5.83
N PRO A 141 0.58 -34.60 -5.16
CA PRO A 141 -0.52 -35.53 -4.97
C PRO A 141 -1.56 -34.95 -4.00
N GLU A 142 -2.81 -35.41 -4.09
CA GLU A 142 -3.97 -35.05 -3.23
C GLU A 142 -3.72 -35.06 -1.70
N SER A 143 -2.59 -35.64 -1.24
CA SER A 143 -2.20 -35.69 0.17
C SER A 143 -1.68 -34.36 0.73
N VAL A 144 -1.15 -33.45 -0.10
CA VAL A 144 -0.62 -32.15 0.38
C VAL A 144 -1.75 -31.20 0.82
N LEU A 145 -2.92 -31.29 0.16
CA LEU A 145 -4.10 -30.50 0.54
C LEU A 145 -4.59 -30.82 1.97
N ARG A 146 -4.35 -32.05 2.45
CA ARG A 146 -4.68 -32.46 3.82
C ARG A 146 -3.61 -32.06 4.85
N GLN A 147 -2.35 -31.97 4.42
CA GLN A 147 -1.22 -31.63 5.29
C GLN A 147 -1.10 -30.10 5.47
N GLU A 148 -1.42 -29.29 4.48
CA GLU A 148 -1.43 -27.82 4.66
C GLU A 148 -2.65 -27.32 5.43
N MET A 149 -3.72 -28.11 5.49
CA MET A 149 -4.87 -27.90 6.37
C MET A 149 -4.50 -27.98 7.87
N SER A 150 -3.32 -28.51 8.21
CA SER A 150 -2.77 -28.48 9.58
C SER A 150 -1.79 -27.33 9.85
N LEU A 151 -1.54 -26.43 8.89
CA LEU A 151 -0.56 -25.34 9.02
C LEU A 151 -1.21 -24.00 9.42
N PHE A 152 -2.54 -23.92 9.40
CA PHE A 152 -3.28 -22.96 10.21
C PHE A 152 -3.48 -23.57 11.59
N ASP A 153 -2.46 -23.41 12.43
CA ASP A 153 -2.61 -23.64 13.86
C ASP A 153 -3.81 -22.81 14.35
N LYS A 154 -4.74 -23.43 15.07
CA LYS A 154 -5.94 -22.74 15.56
C LYS A 154 -5.49 -21.45 16.26
N PRO A 155 -6.08 -20.28 15.95
CA PRO A 155 -5.73 -19.06 16.67
C PRO A 155 -5.96 -19.31 18.17
N THR A 156 -4.94 -19.01 18.98
CA THR A 156 -5.00 -19.17 20.45
C THR A 156 -6.05 -18.26 21.09
N ARG A 157 -6.54 -17.26 20.35
CA ARG A 157 -7.69 -16.41 20.66
C ARG A 157 -8.40 -15.98 19.36
N GLY A 158 -9.71 -16.18 19.28
CA GLY A 158 -10.57 -15.77 18.15
C GLY A 158 -11.88 -16.57 18.11
N THR A 159 -12.93 -16.01 17.53
CA THR A 159 -14.20 -16.72 17.27
C THR A 159 -14.04 -17.69 16.09
N SER A 160 -14.89 -18.70 16.02
CA SER A 160 -14.60 -20.00 15.40
C SER A 160 -14.26 -19.96 13.89
N MET A 161 -13.53 -20.98 13.43
CA MET A 161 -13.34 -21.31 12.00
C MET A 161 -14.66 -21.32 11.19
N ASP A 162 -15.80 -21.45 11.85
CA ASP A 162 -17.13 -21.44 11.24
C ASP A 162 -17.51 -20.04 10.72
N GLU A 163 -17.18 -18.95 11.43
CA GLU A 163 -17.40 -17.58 10.92
C GLU A 163 -16.54 -17.29 9.68
N PHE A 164 -15.28 -17.71 9.71
CA PHE A 164 -14.39 -17.59 8.55
C PHE A 164 -14.91 -18.41 7.36
N LYS A 165 -15.45 -19.60 7.64
CA LYS A 165 -16.07 -20.46 6.63
C LYS A 165 -17.36 -19.83 6.08
N GLU A 166 -18.21 -19.24 6.92
CA GLU A 166 -19.41 -18.50 6.49
C GLU A 166 -19.06 -17.29 5.63
N MET A 167 -18.04 -16.52 6.02
CA MET A 167 -17.52 -15.41 5.25
C MET A 167 -16.99 -15.88 3.88
N LEU A 168 -16.17 -16.93 3.83
CA LEU A 168 -15.74 -17.52 2.56
C LEU A 168 -16.92 -18.01 1.72
N HIS A 169 -17.93 -18.61 2.35
CA HIS A 169 -19.16 -19.03 1.68
C HIS A 169 -19.93 -17.86 1.07
N SER A 170 -19.89 -16.67 1.67
CA SER A 170 -20.51 -15.47 1.07
C SER A 170 -19.87 -15.04 -0.26
N PHE A 171 -18.58 -15.35 -0.46
CA PHE A 171 -17.85 -15.07 -1.71
C PHE A 171 -17.96 -16.17 -2.75
N LEU A 172 -18.32 -17.39 -2.32
CA LEU A 172 -18.51 -18.57 -3.15
C LEU A 172 -19.91 -18.57 -3.77
N LYS A 173 -20.00 -18.77 -5.08
CA LYS A 173 -21.33 -18.90 -5.71
C LYS A 173 -21.97 -20.24 -5.36
N ASP A 174 -23.27 -20.18 -5.04
CA ASP A 174 -24.21 -21.31 -5.00
C ASP A 174 -23.93 -22.43 -3.98
N GLY A 175 -23.10 -22.18 -2.95
CA GLY A 175 -22.82 -23.13 -1.87
C GLY A 175 -22.17 -24.46 -2.31
N LYS A 176 -21.91 -24.62 -3.61
CA LYS A 176 -21.25 -25.77 -4.22
C LYS A 176 -19.88 -25.33 -4.73
N VAL A 177 -18.88 -25.52 -3.88
CA VAL A 177 -17.50 -25.19 -4.23
C VAL A 177 -16.99 -26.20 -5.25
N SER A 178 -16.72 -25.74 -6.47
CA SER A 178 -16.04 -26.58 -7.46
C SER A 178 -14.56 -26.78 -7.08
N LEU A 179 -13.95 -27.89 -7.48
CA LEU A 179 -12.52 -28.14 -7.20
C LEU A 179 -11.62 -27.00 -7.72
N ALA A 180 -11.94 -26.44 -8.89
CA ALA A 180 -11.23 -25.32 -9.49
C ALA A 180 -11.37 -24.03 -8.67
N GLU A 181 -12.53 -23.80 -8.06
CA GLU A 181 -12.79 -22.66 -7.18
C GLU A 181 -12.08 -22.82 -5.83
N ALA A 182 -12.13 -24.01 -5.23
CA ALA A 182 -11.36 -24.33 -4.03
C ALA A 182 -9.86 -24.11 -4.24
N LYS A 183 -9.32 -24.58 -5.36
CA LYS A 183 -7.90 -24.39 -5.71
C LYS A 183 -7.53 -22.92 -5.88
N SER A 184 -8.39 -22.14 -6.54
CA SER A 184 -8.15 -20.71 -6.76
C SER A 184 -8.17 -19.93 -5.44
N ILE A 185 -9.15 -20.22 -4.57
CA ILE A 185 -9.25 -19.61 -3.24
C ILE A 185 -8.06 -20.02 -2.35
N TRP A 186 -7.65 -21.29 -2.39
CA TRP A 186 -6.50 -21.75 -1.62
C TRP A 186 -5.23 -20.97 -1.95
N ALA A 187 -4.96 -20.77 -3.24
CA ALA A 187 -3.83 -19.96 -3.70
C ALA A 187 -3.95 -18.51 -3.21
N LEU A 188 -5.15 -17.93 -3.24
CA LEU A 188 -5.38 -16.56 -2.78
C LEU A 188 -5.25 -16.41 -1.26
N LEU A 189 -5.65 -17.40 -0.47
CA LEU A 189 -5.56 -17.35 1.00
C LEU A 189 -4.11 -17.35 1.52
N HIS A 190 -3.15 -17.78 0.70
CA HIS A 190 -1.72 -17.64 1.00
C HIS A 190 -1.23 -16.18 0.88
N ILE A 191 -1.98 -15.34 0.17
CA ILE A 191 -1.69 -13.92 0.04
C ILE A 191 -2.27 -13.20 1.26
N ASN A 192 -1.41 -12.79 2.20
CA ASN A 192 -1.82 -12.10 3.43
C ASN A 192 -2.78 -10.94 3.19
N GLU A 193 -2.56 -10.15 2.14
CA GLU A 193 -3.44 -9.04 1.77
C GLU A 193 -4.86 -9.52 1.42
N PHE A 194 -5.00 -10.62 0.66
CA PHE A 194 -6.30 -11.20 0.33
C PHE A 194 -7.00 -11.75 1.57
N LEU A 195 -6.27 -12.50 2.41
CA LEU A 195 -6.80 -13.01 3.68
C LEU A 195 -7.34 -11.88 4.56
N LEU A 196 -6.59 -10.78 4.68
CA LEU A 196 -7.01 -9.60 5.47
C LEU A 196 -8.21 -8.89 4.86
N MET A 197 -8.32 -8.79 3.54
CA MET A 197 -9.51 -8.21 2.90
C MET A 197 -10.76 -9.06 3.10
N VAL A 198 -10.60 -10.39 3.16
CA VAL A 198 -11.68 -11.30 3.52
C VAL A 198 -12.04 -11.07 4.99
N ALA A 199 -11.08 -11.15 5.92
CA ALA A 199 -11.31 -10.94 7.35
C ALA A 199 -11.93 -9.57 7.69
N LEU A 200 -11.59 -8.53 6.94
CA LEU A 200 -12.09 -7.16 7.10
C LEU A 200 -13.23 -6.82 6.14
N HIS A 201 -13.90 -7.81 5.55
CA HIS A 201 -14.88 -7.60 4.48
C HIS A 201 -16.00 -6.61 4.85
N GLU A 202 -16.49 -6.70 6.08
CA GLU A 202 -17.58 -5.85 6.59
C GLU A 202 -17.09 -4.51 7.14
N LYS A 203 -15.77 -4.29 7.16
CA LYS A 203 -15.17 -3.10 7.76
C LYS A 203 -14.94 -2.01 6.73
N GLU A 204 -15.14 -0.76 7.14
CA GLU A 204 -15.00 0.38 6.25
C GLU A 204 -13.55 0.72 5.93
N HIS A 205 -12.56 0.18 6.65
CA HIS A 205 -11.15 0.54 6.50
C HIS A 205 -10.39 -0.25 5.43
N ALA A 206 -10.95 -1.35 4.92
CA ALA A 206 -10.35 -2.15 3.84
C ALA A 206 -11.03 -1.87 2.48
N PRO A 207 -10.31 -2.02 1.35
CA PRO A 207 -10.92 -2.00 0.02
C PRO A 207 -11.82 -3.21 -0.17
N LYS A 208 -13.01 -3.00 -0.74
CA LYS A 208 -13.93 -4.08 -1.08
C LYS A 208 -13.34 -5.02 -2.13
N LEU A 209 -13.34 -6.31 -1.84
CA LEU A 209 -13.05 -7.36 -2.79
C LEU A 209 -14.25 -7.51 -3.75
N LEU A 210 -14.02 -7.30 -5.05
CA LEU A 210 -15.06 -7.35 -6.08
C LEU A 210 -15.13 -8.72 -6.78
N GLY A 211 -14.01 -9.42 -6.85
CA GLY A 211 -13.96 -10.76 -7.40
C GLY A 211 -12.54 -11.26 -7.59
N PHE A 212 -12.42 -12.51 -8.03
CA PHE A 212 -11.14 -13.18 -8.26
C PHE A 212 -11.19 -14.09 -9.49
N CYS A 213 -10.02 -14.49 -9.98
CA CYS A 213 -9.84 -15.46 -11.05
C CYS A 213 -8.46 -16.13 -10.92
N GLY A 214 -8.42 -17.38 -10.46
CA GLY A 214 -7.14 -18.01 -10.14
C GLY A 214 -6.44 -17.29 -8.99
N ASP A 215 -5.19 -16.89 -9.21
CA ASP A 215 -4.34 -16.10 -8.30
C ASP A 215 -4.49 -14.57 -8.48
N LEU A 216 -5.33 -14.14 -9.44
CA LEU A 216 -5.66 -12.74 -9.68
C LEU A 216 -6.90 -12.37 -8.87
N TYR A 217 -6.86 -11.20 -8.23
CA TYR A 217 -8.03 -10.67 -7.54
C TYR A 217 -8.23 -9.18 -7.83
N VAL A 218 -9.48 -8.74 -7.69
CA VAL A 218 -9.95 -7.42 -8.11
C VAL A 218 -10.59 -6.72 -6.92
N THR A 219 -10.17 -5.50 -6.69
CA THR A 219 -10.60 -4.66 -5.56
C THR A 219 -11.16 -3.33 -6.05
N GLU A 220 -11.95 -2.67 -5.21
CA GLU A 220 -12.36 -1.30 -5.47
C GLU A 220 -11.15 -0.36 -5.54
N ARG A 221 -11.22 0.65 -6.40
CA ARG A 221 -10.17 1.67 -6.45
C ARG A 221 -10.33 2.65 -5.29
N VAL A 222 -9.32 2.74 -4.44
CA VAL A 222 -9.20 3.81 -3.44
C VAL A 222 -8.89 5.13 -4.14
N GLY A 223 -9.60 6.20 -3.75
CA GLY A 223 -9.48 7.52 -4.39
C GLY A 223 -8.06 8.10 -4.30
N HIS A 224 -7.51 8.14 -3.09
CA HIS A 224 -6.12 8.54 -2.82
C HIS A 224 -5.39 7.36 -2.17
N GLY A 225 -4.40 6.80 -2.86
CA GLY A 225 -3.66 5.61 -2.39
C GLY A 225 -2.59 5.88 -1.33
N SER A 226 -2.27 7.15 -1.06
CA SER A 226 -1.31 7.58 -0.05
C SER A 226 -1.86 8.78 0.74
N LEU A 227 -1.38 8.94 1.98
CA LEU A 227 -1.67 10.10 2.83
C LEU A 227 -1.17 11.41 2.21
N TYR A 228 -0.04 11.37 1.50
CA TYR A 228 0.57 12.54 0.86
C TYR A 228 0.47 12.45 -0.65
N THR A 229 0.27 13.59 -1.31
CA THR A 229 0.10 13.65 -2.77
C THR A 229 1.42 13.61 -3.52
N LEU A 230 2.52 14.11 -2.95
CA LEU A 230 3.84 14.04 -3.57
C LEU A 230 4.66 12.92 -2.99
N GLU A 231 4.93 11.92 -3.83
CA GLU A 231 5.98 10.95 -3.60
C GLU A 231 7.22 11.38 -4.35
N VAL A 232 8.29 11.68 -3.62
CA VAL A 232 9.60 11.93 -4.24
C VAL A 232 10.22 10.58 -4.57
N PRO A 233 10.47 10.28 -5.86
CA PRO A 233 11.12 9.04 -6.26
C PRO A 233 12.48 8.88 -5.58
N ILE A 234 12.87 7.64 -5.28
CA ILE A 234 14.08 7.33 -4.48
C ILE A 234 15.34 8.01 -5.05
N TYR A 235 15.47 8.08 -6.37
CA TYR A 235 16.62 8.70 -7.06
C TYR A 235 16.68 10.23 -6.90
N LEU A 236 15.57 10.90 -6.59
CA LEU A 236 15.51 12.35 -6.33
C LEU A 236 15.65 12.70 -4.84
N ARG A 237 15.55 11.74 -3.92
CA ARG A 237 15.73 12.01 -2.48
C ARG A 237 17.10 12.58 -2.15
N ALA A 238 18.14 12.20 -2.90
CA ALA A 238 19.49 12.73 -2.70
C ALA A 238 19.65 14.20 -3.15
N VAL A 239 18.77 14.68 -4.03
CA VAL A 239 18.87 16.01 -4.66
C VAL A 239 17.83 16.99 -4.08
N VAL A 240 16.68 16.48 -3.63
CA VAL A 240 15.60 17.27 -3.06
C VAL A 240 15.75 17.30 -1.54
N PRO A 241 15.99 18.47 -0.91
CA PRO A 241 16.03 18.57 0.54
C PRO A 241 14.70 18.10 1.15
N GLU A 242 14.76 17.29 2.22
CA GLU A 242 13.56 16.77 2.90
C GLU A 242 12.63 17.88 3.39
N ALA A 243 13.19 19.04 3.76
CA ALA A 243 12.40 20.22 4.14
C ALA A 243 11.53 20.76 2.98
N LEU A 244 12.01 20.68 1.74
CA LEU A 244 11.27 21.14 0.57
C LEU A 244 10.12 20.18 0.22
N SER A 245 10.38 18.86 0.24
CA SER A 245 9.35 17.85 -0.03
C SER A 245 8.30 17.82 1.08
N SER A 246 8.72 17.91 2.33
CA SER A 246 7.85 18.04 3.50
C SER A 246 7.00 19.31 3.40
N GLY A 247 7.60 20.48 3.15
CA GLY A 247 6.85 21.73 3.00
C GLY A 247 5.82 21.70 1.86
N LEU A 248 6.16 21.08 0.73
CA LEU A 248 5.25 20.94 -0.41
C LEU A 248 4.10 19.96 -0.12
N ASN A 249 4.40 18.84 0.56
CA ASN A 249 3.38 17.89 1.03
C ASN A 249 2.42 18.53 2.04
N HIS A 250 2.94 19.34 2.96
CA HIS A 250 2.15 20.12 3.90
C HIS A 250 1.24 21.14 3.20
N TRP A 251 1.73 21.78 2.13
CA TRP A 251 0.95 22.74 1.34
C TRP A 251 -0.16 22.07 0.51
N LEU A 252 0.09 20.89 -0.05
CA LEU A 252 -0.92 20.11 -0.78
C LEU A 252 -1.87 19.33 0.14
N ALA A 253 -1.59 19.26 1.44
CA ALA A 253 -2.38 18.48 2.37
C ALA A 253 -3.80 19.05 2.54
N PRO A 254 -4.81 18.19 2.77
CA PRO A 254 -6.18 18.63 3.07
C PRO A 254 -6.24 19.53 4.30
N ALA A 255 -7.33 20.29 4.42
CA ALA A 255 -7.64 21.07 5.62
C ALA A 255 -7.58 20.20 6.89
N TRP A 256 -7.13 20.77 8.01
CA TRP A 256 -6.88 20.03 9.25
C TRP A 256 -8.06 19.14 9.73
N PRO A 257 -9.34 19.58 9.68
CA PRO A 257 -10.46 18.71 10.09
C PRO A 257 -10.59 17.44 9.25
N ARG A 258 -10.26 17.50 7.95
CA ARG A 258 -10.27 16.35 7.05
C ARG A 258 -9.12 15.39 7.38
N ARG A 259 -7.94 15.94 7.73
CA ARG A 259 -6.81 15.12 8.23
C ARG A 259 -7.18 14.40 9.52
N ALA A 260 -7.83 15.10 10.46
CA ALA A 260 -8.30 14.51 11.70
C ALA A 260 -9.32 13.38 11.47
N ARG A 261 -10.23 13.52 10.50
CA ARG A 261 -11.17 12.43 10.10
C ARG A 261 -10.43 11.19 9.57
N ILE A 262 -9.43 11.38 8.70
CA ILE A 262 -8.59 10.27 8.21
C ILE A 262 -7.89 9.59 9.39
N THR A 263 -7.32 10.37 10.31
CA THR A 263 -6.64 9.83 11.49
C THR A 263 -7.57 8.99 12.38
N ILE A 264 -8.79 9.44 12.62
CA ILE A 264 -9.75 8.67 13.42
C ILE A 264 -9.98 7.30 12.79
N GLY A 265 -10.21 7.24 11.47
CA GLY A 265 -10.37 5.97 10.76
C GLY A 265 -9.11 5.09 10.80
N LEU A 266 -7.91 5.69 10.80
CA LEU A 266 -6.66 4.92 10.95
C LEU A 266 -6.52 4.34 12.37
N LEU A 267 -6.91 5.10 13.41
CA LEU A 267 -6.90 4.61 14.79
C LEU A 267 -7.95 3.51 15.01
N GLU A 268 -9.12 3.62 14.39
CA GLU A 268 -10.15 2.58 14.37
C GLU A 268 -9.65 1.31 13.69
N PHE A 269 -8.97 1.43 12.54
CA PHE A 269 -8.32 0.29 11.90
C PHE A 269 -7.28 -0.39 12.81
N VAL A 270 -6.46 0.38 13.54
CA VAL A 270 -5.50 -0.18 14.51
C VAL A 270 -6.21 -1.00 15.60
N GLU A 271 -7.30 -0.47 16.13
CA GLU A 271 -8.15 -1.14 17.13
C GLU A 271 -8.71 -2.47 16.58
N GLU A 272 -9.22 -2.47 15.35
CA GLU A 272 -9.75 -3.67 14.68
C GLU A 272 -8.69 -4.75 14.41
N VAL A 273 -7.49 -4.34 14.01
CA VAL A 273 -6.36 -5.26 13.69
C VAL A 273 -5.77 -5.90 14.95
N PHE A 274 -5.86 -5.22 16.09
CA PHE A 274 -5.38 -5.74 17.38
C PHE A 274 -6.41 -6.59 18.13
N HIS A 275 -7.68 -6.18 18.13
CA HIS A 275 -8.77 -6.86 18.85
C HIS A 275 -9.67 -7.69 17.94
N GLY A 276 -9.23 -7.96 16.71
CA GLY A 276 -10.02 -8.67 15.71
C GLY A 276 -10.41 -10.09 16.15
N SER A 277 -11.61 -10.52 15.73
CA SER A 277 -12.12 -11.88 15.92
C SER A 277 -11.22 -12.96 15.32
N TYR A 278 -10.37 -12.61 14.36
CA TYR A 278 -9.52 -13.52 13.58
C TYR A 278 -8.06 -13.60 14.07
N GLY A 279 -7.75 -12.98 15.21
CA GLY A 279 -6.43 -13.02 15.85
C GLY A 279 -5.68 -11.69 15.85
N SER A 280 -4.47 -11.70 16.42
CA SER A 280 -3.60 -10.53 16.56
C SER A 280 -2.74 -10.33 15.30
N PHE A 281 -2.84 -9.15 14.71
CA PHE A 281 -2.07 -8.75 13.54
C PHE A 281 -1.13 -7.58 13.85
N LEU A 282 0.02 -7.55 13.17
CA LEU A 282 1.05 -6.55 13.30
C LEU A 282 1.20 -5.76 12.00
N ILE A 283 1.22 -4.44 12.10
CA ILE A 283 1.52 -3.52 10.99
C ILE A 283 3.04 -3.40 10.89
N CYS A 284 3.65 -4.15 9.98
CA CYS A 284 5.09 -4.22 9.74
C CYS A 284 5.60 -3.30 8.63
N ASP A 285 4.73 -2.44 8.10
CA ASP A 285 5.07 -1.27 7.29
C ASP A 285 3.98 -0.20 7.49
N ALA A 286 4.25 0.76 8.38
CA ALA A 286 3.34 1.86 8.73
C ALA A 286 3.58 3.11 7.87
N SER A 287 4.23 2.96 6.72
CA SER A 287 4.60 4.09 5.86
C SER A 287 3.37 4.82 5.26
N PRO A 288 3.49 6.13 4.96
CA PRO A 288 2.38 6.94 4.42
C PRO A 288 1.86 6.51 3.04
N HIS A 289 2.60 5.68 2.30
CA HIS A 289 2.21 5.20 0.96
C HIS A 289 1.27 3.99 0.99
N ARG A 290 0.98 3.41 2.17
CA ARG A 290 0.02 2.31 2.32
C ARG A 290 -1.34 2.75 2.85
N VAL A 291 -1.37 3.91 3.50
CA VAL A 291 -2.58 4.50 4.07
C VAL A 291 -3.17 5.46 3.04
N GLY A 292 -4.40 5.19 2.62
CA GLY A 292 -5.14 5.99 1.67
C GLY A 292 -6.45 6.52 2.25
N TYR A 293 -7.22 7.22 1.42
CA TYR A 293 -8.54 7.72 1.79
C TYR A 293 -9.46 7.90 0.57
N ASN A 294 -10.76 7.87 0.83
CA ASN A 294 -11.79 8.08 -0.19
C ASN A 294 -12.08 9.59 -0.40
N ALA A 295 -13.02 9.93 -1.31
CA ALA A 295 -13.41 11.31 -1.56
C ALA A 295 -14.09 12.01 -0.36
N LYS A 296 -14.60 11.25 0.61
CA LYS A 296 -15.21 11.73 1.86
C LYS A 296 -14.20 11.87 3.01
N TYR A 297 -12.91 11.58 2.75
CA TYR A 297 -11.84 11.56 3.75
C TYR A 297 -12.00 10.46 4.82
N ASP A 298 -12.66 9.36 4.48
CA ASP A 298 -12.64 8.15 5.30
C ASP A 298 -11.38 7.35 4.99
N CYS A 299 -10.69 6.87 6.03
CA CYS A 299 -9.44 6.12 5.91
C CYS A 299 -9.66 4.76 5.24
N LYS A 300 -8.82 4.45 4.26
CA LYS A 300 -8.79 3.18 3.54
C LYS A 300 -7.34 2.70 3.44
N MET A 301 -7.06 1.50 3.92
CA MET A 301 -5.75 0.86 3.70
C MET A 301 -5.64 0.47 2.23
N ALA A 302 -4.89 1.24 1.45
CA ALA A 302 -4.74 1.00 0.01
C ALA A 302 -3.98 -0.30 -0.29
N ASP A 303 -3.11 -0.70 0.64
CA ASP A 303 -2.27 -1.89 0.56
C ASP A 303 -2.11 -2.53 1.94
N LEU A 304 -2.62 -3.74 2.10
CA LEU A 304 -2.58 -4.51 3.35
C LEU A 304 -1.38 -5.46 3.45
N ARG A 305 -0.48 -5.52 2.46
CA ARG A 305 0.70 -6.42 2.48
C ARG A 305 1.68 -6.11 3.61
N GLY A 306 1.64 -4.87 4.11
CA GLY A 306 2.43 -4.45 5.27
C GLY A 306 1.91 -5.03 6.59
N VAL A 307 0.79 -5.75 6.59
CA VAL A 307 0.18 -6.33 7.78
C VAL A 307 0.39 -7.85 7.78
N ALA A 308 0.87 -8.39 8.88
CA ALA A 308 1.15 -9.82 9.05
C ALA A 308 0.56 -10.33 10.36
N SER A 309 0.21 -11.62 10.41
CA SER A 309 -0.21 -12.24 11.66
C SER A 309 0.95 -12.31 12.65
N GLU A 310 0.65 -12.17 13.94
CA GLU A 310 1.66 -12.29 14.99
C GLU A 310 2.34 -13.67 14.95
N ALA A 311 1.60 -14.73 14.58
CA ALA A 311 2.14 -16.07 14.38
C ALA A 311 3.19 -16.13 13.26
N ALA A 312 2.95 -15.49 12.11
CA ALA A 312 3.90 -15.45 11.00
C ALA A 312 5.19 -14.70 11.37
N VAL A 313 5.06 -13.58 12.10
CA VAL A 313 6.21 -12.82 12.58
C VAL A 313 7.01 -13.63 13.61
N ARG A 314 6.35 -14.26 14.58
CA ARG A 314 7.00 -15.13 15.57
C ARG A 314 7.71 -16.31 14.90
N ALA A 315 7.08 -16.94 13.90
CA ALA A 315 7.68 -18.04 13.15
C ALA A 315 8.94 -17.61 12.39
N PHE A 316 8.96 -16.41 11.82
CA PHE A 316 10.14 -15.85 11.13
C PHE A 316 11.31 -15.54 12.08
N LEU A 317 11.02 -15.08 13.30
CA LEU A 317 12.02 -14.71 14.31
C LEU A 317 12.55 -15.92 15.07
N LYS A 318 11.73 -16.94 15.29
CA LYS A 318 12.07 -18.10 16.11
C LYS A 318 13.29 -18.84 15.56
N GLY A 319 14.34 -18.93 16.37
CA GLY A 319 15.59 -19.62 16.02
C GLY A 319 16.47 -18.90 15.00
N ARG A 320 16.10 -17.68 14.59
CA ARG A 320 16.92 -16.85 13.71
C ARG A 320 18.14 -16.33 14.47
N ARG A 321 19.32 -16.46 13.86
CA ARG A 321 20.56 -15.89 14.39
C ARG A 321 20.65 -14.40 14.09
N CYS A 322 21.20 -13.64 15.02
CA CYS A 322 21.36 -12.19 14.89
C CYS A 322 22.64 -11.69 15.56
N GLU A 323 23.13 -10.55 15.09
CA GLU A 323 24.19 -9.77 15.73
C GLU A 323 23.64 -8.42 16.23
N THR A 324 22.71 -7.85 15.46
CA THR A 324 22.04 -6.59 15.75
C THR A 324 20.53 -6.76 15.78
N ASN A 325 19.82 -5.82 16.39
CA ASN A 325 18.35 -5.82 16.37
C ASN A 325 17.80 -5.68 14.93
N ALA A 326 18.55 -5.07 14.02
CA ALA A 326 18.13 -4.91 12.63
C ALA A 326 17.95 -6.26 11.92
N ASP A 327 18.75 -7.28 12.27
CA ASP A 327 18.66 -8.64 11.72
C ASP A 327 17.35 -9.34 12.10
N CYS A 328 16.75 -8.89 13.20
CA CYS A 328 15.46 -9.34 13.74
C CYS A 328 14.29 -8.46 13.28
N THR A 329 14.36 -7.94 12.05
CA THR A 329 13.28 -7.13 11.46
C THR A 329 12.50 -7.95 10.44
N TYR A 330 11.20 -8.11 10.67
CA TYR A 330 10.25 -8.60 9.69
C TYR A 330 9.64 -7.43 8.91
N GLY A 331 9.60 -7.52 7.59
CA GLY A 331 9.11 -6.43 6.74
C GLY A 331 10.01 -5.20 6.83
N ARG A 332 9.45 -4.05 7.22
CA ARG A 332 10.18 -2.79 7.37
C ARG A 332 10.29 -2.35 8.83
N ASP A 333 9.22 -2.51 9.60
CA ASP A 333 9.06 -1.85 10.91
C ASP A 333 8.82 -2.85 12.07
N CYS A 334 8.68 -4.15 11.82
CA CYS A 334 8.49 -5.14 12.89
C CYS A 334 9.83 -5.67 13.40
N THR A 335 10.48 -4.88 14.27
CA THR A 335 11.78 -5.22 14.86
C THR A 335 11.63 -5.85 16.24
N ALA A 336 12.28 -7.00 16.44
CA ALA A 336 12.46 -7.65 17.73
C ALA A 336 13.87 -7.41 18.29
N THR A 337 14.08 -7.68 19.58
CA THR A 337 15.41 -7.59 20.19
C THR A 337 16.26 -8.79 19.85
N CYS A 338 17.55 -8.56 19.60
CA CYS A 338 18.55 -9.61 19.46
C CYS A 338 19.16 -9.92 20.83
N ASP A 339 19.03 -11.16 21.29
CA ASP A 339 19.79 -11.64 22.44
C ASP A 339 21.24 -11.87 22.01
N ARG A 340 22.14 -11.00 22.46
CA ARG A 340 23.57 -11.06 22.12
C ARG A 340 24.29 -12.24 22.79
N LEU A 341 23.77 -12.78 23.88
CA LEU A 341 24.35 -13.93 24.57
C LEU A 341 24.07 -15.21 23.79
N VAL A 342 22.81 -15.39 23.39
CA VAL A 342 22.36 -16.58 22.64
C VAL A 342 22.57 -16.41 21.12
N LYS A 343 22.87 -15.18 20.66
CA LYS A 343 22.91 -14.76 19.25
C LYS A 343 21.64 -15.13 18.50
N GLN A 344 20.48 -15.00 19.16
CA GLN A 344 19.18 -15.34 18.61
C GLN A 344 18.18 -14.22 18.79
N CYS A 345 17.26 -14.08 17.83
CA CYS A 345 16.17 -13.12 17.92
C CYS A 345 15.16 -13.55 18.98
N ASN A 346 14.70 -12.59 19.77
CA ASN A 346 13.47 -12.75 20.54
C ASN A 346 12.26 -12.80 19.61
N THR A 347 11.18 -13.41 20.09
CA THR A 347 9.96 -13.61 19.29
C THR A 347 8.94 -12.48 19.43
N GLU A 348 9.13 -11.59 20.41
CA GLU A 348 8.23 -10.46 20.68
C GLU A 348 8.75 -9.17 20.01
N VAL A 349 7.86 -8.47 19.33
CA VAL A 349 8.15 -7.21 18.65
C VAL A 349 8.13 -6.06 19.66
N VAL A 350 9.14 -5.19 19.59
CA VAL A 350 9.35 -4.13 20.60
C VAL A 350 8.29 -3.02 20.50
N GLN A 351 7.91 -2.64 19.29
CA GLN A 351 6.98 -1.52 19.06
C GLN A 351 5.59 -2.03 18.65
N PRO A 352 4.52 -1.62 19.35
CA PRO A 352 3.15 -1.93 18.96
C PRO A 352 2.72 -1.12 17.72
N ASN A 353 1.70 -1.60 16.99
CA ASN A 353 1.12 -0.89 15.84
C ASN A 353 0.69 0.55 16.18
N LEU A 354 0.14 0.80 17.37
CA LEU A 354 -0.27 2.13 17.80
C LEU A 354 0.93 3.10 17.87
N ALA A 355 2.07 2.67 18.39
CA ALA A 355 3.28 3.49 18.43
C ALA A 355 3.74 3.86 17.01
N LYS A 356 3.80 2.86 16.11
CA LYS A 356 4.18 3.04 14.70
C LYS A 356 3.26 4.01 13.98
N VAL A 357 1.95 3.89 14.19
CA VAL A 357 0.96 4.82 13.63
C VAL A 357 1.11 6.22 14.24
N CYS A 358 1.39 6.35 15.53
CA CYS A 358 1.59 7.66 16.14
C CYS A 358 2.83 8.40 15.63
N VAL A 359 3.89 7.69 15.23
CA VAL A 359 5.04 8.29 14.53
C VAL A 359 4.58 8.93 13.21
N LEU A 360 3.79 8.19 12.42
CA LEU A 360 3.20 8.70 11.17
C LEU A 360 2.29 9.92 11.40
N LEU A 361 1.48 9.87 12.46
CA LEU A 361 0.52 10.92 12.79
C LEU A 361 1.17 12.20 13.32
N GLN A 362 2.37 12.11 13.91
CA GLN A 362 3.08 13.25 14.48
C GLN A 362 3.28 14.36 13.44
N ASP A 363 3.80 14.02 12.27
CA ASP A 363 4.00 14.99 11.20
C ASP A 363 2.67 15.40 10.53
N PHE A 364 1.78 14.43 10.32
CA PHE A 364 0.52 14.65 9.59
C PHE A 364 -0.47 15.56 10.33
N LEU A 365 -0.53 15.49 11.66
CA LEU A 365 -1.51 16.22 12.47
C LEU A 365 -0.99 17.49 13.13
N LEU A 366 0.28 17.54 13.53
CA LEU A 366 0.83 18.70 14.23
C LEU A 366 0.96 19.91 13.30
N PHE A 367 1.20 19.65 12.02
CA PHE A 367 1.16 20.70 11.01
C PHE A 367 -0.24 21.31 10.92
N GLY A 368 -0.34 22.64 10.95
CA GLY A 368 -1.61 23.37 10.84
C GLY A 368 -2.61 23.06 11.96
N ALA A 369 -2.17 22.49 13.08
CA ALA A 369 -3.03 22.20 14.22
C ALA A 369 -3.56 23.48 14.87
N PRO A 370 -4.86 23.51 15.25
CA PRO A 370 -5.44 24.60 16.04
C PRO A 370 -4.66 24.83 17.33
N ALA A 371 -4.39 26.10 17.67
CA ALA A 371 -3.54 26.46 18.81
C ALA A 371 -4.08 25.94 20.15
N ASP A 372 -5.41 25.84 20.28
CA ASP A 372 -6.11 25.31 21.45
C ASP A 372 -5.88 23.80 21.67
N LEU A 373 -5.63 23.04 20.61
CA LEU A 373 -5.47 21.58 20.66
C LEU A 373 -4.02 21.14 20.55
N ARG A 374 -3.16 21.95 19.92
CA ARG A 374 -1.79 21.58 19.55
C ARG A 374 -0.96 21.06 20.72
N GLY A 375 -1.04 21.71 21.88
CA GLY A 375 -0.28 21.32 23.07
C GLY A 375 -0.70 19.95 23.61
N ASP A 376 -2.01 19.72 23.75
CA ASP A 376 -2.54 18.45 24.24
C ASP A 376 -2.27 17.31 23.24
N LEU A 377 -2.47 17.57 21.95
CA LEU A 377 -2.22 16.60 20.89
C LEU A 377 -0.75 16.20 20.82
N GLU A 378 0.17 17.15 20.90
CA GLU A 378 1.61 16.87 20.90
C GLU A 378 2.02 16.04 22.12
N LYS A 379 1.49 16.36 23.30
CA LYS A 379 1.74 15.57 24.51
C LYS A 379 1.25 14.12 24.35
N GLN A 380 0.03 13.91 23.88
CA GLN A 380 -0.53 12.57 23.68
C GLN A 380 0.21 11.78 22.60
N LEU A 381 0.58 12.42 21.48
CA LEU A 381 1.35 11.76 20.42
C LEU A 381 2.75 11.35 20.90
N ARG A 382 3.44 12.19 21.69
CA ARG A 382 4.74 11.80 22.27
C ARG A 382 4.61 10.58 23.20
N THR A 383 3.61 10.57 24.08
CA THR A 383 3.34 9.40 24.94
C THR A 383 3.04 8.16 24.09
N CYS A 384 2.28 8.31 23.02
CA CYS A 384 1.94 7.22 22.12
C CYS A 384 3.16 6.63 21.39
N VAL A 385 4.08 7.47 20.90
CA VAL A 385 5.31 7.03 20.22
C VAL A 385 6.23 6.25 21.16
N THR A 386 6.24 6.59 22.46
CA THR A 386 7.07 5.91 23.46
C THR A 386 6.51 4.58 23.96
N LEU A 387 5.34 4.15 23.48
CA LEU A 387 4.75 2.87 23.85
C LEU A 387 5.66 1.72 23.40
N SER A 388 5.96 0.80 24.32
CA SER A 388 6.81 -0.37 24.09
C SER A 388 6.16 -1.66 24.60
N GLY A 389 6.53 -2.77 23.97
CA GLY A 389 5.79 -4.03 24.00
C GLY A 389 6.21 -5.04 25.07
N LEU A 390 6.08 -4.76 26.37
CA LEU A 390 6.14 -5.80 27.41
C LEU A 390 4.74 -6.21 27.90
N ALA A 391 4.38 -7.45 27.59
CA ALA A 391 3.03 -7.98 27.35
C ALA A 391 1.98 -7.97 28.49
N SER A 392 2.29 -7.59 29.74
CA SER A 392 1.35 -7.81 30.86
C SER A 392 0.64 -6.56 31.41
N GLN A 393 1.06 -5.34 31.05
CA GLN A 393 0.40 -4.07 31.43
C GLN A 393 -0.15 -3.27 30.23
N MET A 394 0.01 -3.79 29.00
CA MET A 394 -0.18 -3.04 27.74
C MET A 394 -1.62 -2.79 27.32
N GLU A 395 -2.55 -3.73 27.51
CA GLU A 395 -3.89 -3.63 26.91
C GLU A 395 -4.66 -2.41 27.44
N VAL A 396 -4.52 -2.10 28.73
CA VAL A 396 -5.17 -0.94 29.37
C VAL A 396 -4.54 0.36 28.90
N HIS A 397 -3.21 0.44 28.83
CA HIS A 397 -2.52 1.67 28.47
C HIS A 397 -2.67 2.01 26.98
N HIS A 398 -2.65 1.00 26.10
CA HIS A 398 -2.89 1.17 24.67
C HIS A 398 -4.32 1.68 24.40
N SER A 399 -5.31 1.03 25.01
CA SER A 399 -6.72 1.42 24.87
C SER A 399 -6.97 2.83 25.39
N LEU A 400 -6.32 3.21 26.50
CA LEU A 400 -6.43 4.55 27.07
C LEU A 400 -5.85 5.63 26.14
N VAL A 401 -4.63 5.44 25.64
CA VAL A 401 -3.99 6.41 24.74
C VAL A 401 -4.77 6.57 23.44
N LEU A 402 -5.21 5.44 22.86
CA LEU A 402 -6.03 5.43 21.64
C LEU A 402 -7.36 6.17 21.85
N ASN A 403 -8.07 5.89 22.93
CA ASN A 403 -9.35 6.54 23.23
C ASN A 403 -9.20 8.03 23.53
N ASN A 404 -8.14 8.44 24.23
CA ASN A 404 -7.84 9.85 24.47
C ASN A 404 -7.57 10.59 23.16
N LEU A 405 -6.77 10.02 22.26
CA LEU A 405 -6.51 10.58 20.94
C LEU A 405 -7.80 10.72 20.12
N LYS A 406 -8.61 9.66 20.03
CA LYS A 406 -9.92 9.71 19.33
C LYS A 406 -10.82 10.80 19.90
N THR A 407 -10.92 10.90 21.23
CA THR A 407 -11.77 11.89 21.91
C THR A 407 -11.31 13.33 21.63
N LEU A 408 -10.00 13.59 21.66
CA LEU A 408 -9.43 14.90 21.34
C LEU A 408 -9.73 15.32 19.90
N LEU A 409 -9.60 14.40 18.94
CA LEU A 409 -9.89 14.67 17.53
C LEU A 409 -11.39 14.87 17.29
N TRP A 410 -12.23 14.01 17.87
CA TRP A 410 -13.69 14.10 17.76
C TRP A 410 -14.24 15.41 18.30
N LYS A 411 -13.76 15.87 19.47
CA LYS A 411 -14.15 17.15 20.08
C LYS A 411 -13.92 18.33 19.13
N LYS A 412 -12.90 18.28 18.26
CA LYS A 412 -12.63 19.37 17.32
C LYS A 412 -13.45 19.25 16.05
N ILE A 413 -13.60 18.05 15.50
CA ILE A 413 -14.38 17.81 14.27
C ILE A 413 -15.87 18.13 14.52
N SER A 414 -16.43 17.73 15.66
CA SER A 414 -17.85 17.98 15.98
C SER A 414 -18.19 19.46 16.12
N ASN A 415 -17.23 20.29 16.54
CA ASN A 415 -17.40 21.74 16.69
C ASN A 415 -17.26 22.51 15.36
N THR A 416 -16.73 21.88 14.31
CA THR A 416 -16.63 22.48 12.98
C THR A 416 -17.82 22.03 12.12
N GLN A 417 -18.52 22.94 11.44
CA GLN A 417 -19.68 22.65 10.57
C GLN A 417 -19.34 21.85 9.28
N TYR A 418 -18.59 20.75 9.41
CA TYR A 418 -18.18 19.88 8.29
C TYR A 418 -18.59 18.42 8.54
N SER A 419 -19.71 18.20 9.24
CA SER A 419 -20.40 16.91 9.28
C SER A 419 -20.99 16.54 7.92
#